data_AF-A0A2S9G1P2-F1
#
_entry.id   AF-A0A2S9G1P2-F1
#
_cell.length_a   1.000
_cell.length_b   1.000
_cell.length_c   1.000
_cell.angle_alpha   90.00
_cell.angle_beta   90.00
_cell.angle_gamma   90.00
#
_symmetry.space_group_name_H-M   'P 1'
#
loop_
_entity.id
_entity.type
_entity.pdbx_description
1 polymer ?
#
loop_
_entity_poly.entity_id
_entity_poly.type
_entity_poly.pdbx_seq_one_letter_code
_entity_poly.pdbx_strand_id
1 'polypeptide(L)'
;RERVRAGITYVMVSMVSSLIFLFGIALVYAATGTLNLAELSVRLDDVSDGTRTALFAVLLVAFGIKAAVFPLSAWLPDSYPTAP
;
A
#
# COMPACT_ATOMS: atom_id res chain seq x y z
N ARG A 1 -21.38 6.94 19.39
CA ARG A 1 -19.96 7.13 19.74
C ARG A 1 -19.08 6.10 19.00
N GLU A 2 -19.44 4.82 18.98
CA GLU A 2 -18.72 3.78 18.20
C GLU A 2 -18.58 4.08 16.71
N ARG A 3 -19.65 4.53 16.04
CA ARG A 3 -19.60 4.87 14.59
C ARG A 3 -18.55 5.93 14.22
N VAL A 4 -18.33 6.92 15.09
CA VAL A 4 -17.31 7.96 14.87
C VAL A 4 -15.91 7.38 15.08
N ARG A 5 -15.75 6.49 16.06
CA ARG A 5 -14.47 5.81 16.33
C ARG A 5 -14.07 4.90 15.18
N ALA A 6 -15.01 4.11 14.65
CA ALA A 6 -14.79 3.24 13.49
C ALA A 6 -14.45 4.05 12.22
N GLY A 7 -15.15 5.17 11.99
CA GLY A 7 -14.86 6.08 10.88
C GLY A 7 -13.46 6.70 10.95
N ILE A 8 -13.00 7.11 12.14
CA ILE A 8 -11.64 7.62 12.35
C ILE A 8 -10.59 6.53 12.06
N THR A 9 -10.77 5.31 12.59
CA THR A 9 -9.84 4.19 12.32
C THR A 9 -9.73 3.91 10.82
N TYR A 10 -10.85 3.89 10.10
CA TYR A 10 -10.88 3.69 8.64
C TYR A 10 -10.08 4.75 7.89
N VAL A 11 -10.31 6.04 8.22
CA VAL A 11 -9.60 7.15 7.59
C VAL A 11 -8.11 7.10 7.87
N MET A 12 -7.72 6.83 9.13
CA MET A 12 -6.31 6.72 9.51
C MET A 12 -5.61 5.58 8.77
N VAL A 13 -6.24 4.40 8.68
CA VAL A 13 -5.67 3.25 7.94
C VAL A 13 -5.56 3.57 6.44
N SER A 14 -6.59 4.18 5.86
CA SER A 14 -6.59 4.60 4.46
C SER A 14 -5.50 5.63 4.17
N MET A 15 -5.26 6.56 5.11
CA MET A 15 -4.21 7.58 5.00
C MET A 15 -2.82 6.94 5.10
N VAL A 16 -2.61 6.03 6.05
CA VAL A 16 -1.34 5.29 6.20
C VAL A 16 -1.04 4.46 4.95
N SER A 17 -2.01 3.70 4.44
CA SER A 17 -1.86 2.95 3.18
C SER A 17 -1.47 3.86 2.01
N SER A 18 -2.10 5.03 1.90
CA SER A 18 -1.81 5.98 0.84
C SER A 18 -0.40 6.58 0.96
N LEU A 19 0.07 6.85 2.18
CA LEU A 19 1.43 7.33 2.41
C LEU A 19 2.48 6.25 2.09
N ILE A 20 2.24 4.99 2.45
CA ILE A 20 3.13 3.87 2.09
C ILE A 20 3.17 3.70 0.57
N PHE A 21 2.01 3.80 -0.10
CA PHE A 21 1.95 3.73 -1.56
C PHE A 21 2.76 4.87 -2.22
N LEU A 22 2.57 6.10 -1.76
CA LEU A 22 3.31 7.26 -2.25
C LEU A 22 4.83 7.10 -2.03
N PHE A 23 5.22 6.60 -0.86
CA PHE A 23 6.62 6.30 -0.56
C PHE A 23 7.17 5.20 -1.49
N GLY A 24 6.40 4.15 -1.76
CA GLY A 24 6.75 3.12 -2.76
C GLY A 24 6.98 3.71 -4.15
N ILE A 25 6.11 4.61 -4.62
CA ILE A 25 6.29 5.32 -5.90
C ILE A 25 7.57 6.16 -5.88
N ALA A 26 7.84 6.88 -4.78
CA ALA A 26 9.05 7.68 -4.64
C ALA A 26 10.32 6.81 -4.71
N LEU A 27 10.31 5.63 -4.09
CA LEU A 27 11.43 4.67 -4.16
C LEU A 27 11.61 4.11 -5.58
N VAL A 28 10.51 3.77 -6.28
CA VAL A 28 10.55 3.33 -7.68
C VAL A 28 11.18 4.40 -8.55
N TYR A 29 10.76 5.65 -8.38
CA TYR A 29 11.34 6.77 -9.13
C TYR A 29 12.82 6.98 -8.78
N ALA A 30 13.20 6.88 -7.51
CA ALA A 30 14.59 6.99 -7.09
C ALA A 30 15.48 5.89 -7.70
N ALA A 31 14.95 4.68 -7.89
CA ALA A 31 15.68 3.56 -8.46
C ALA A 31 15.75 3.57 -10.00
N THR A 32 14.70 4.05 -10.68
CA THR A 32 14.56 3.90 -12.15
C THR A 32 14.57 5.22 -12.92
N GLY A 33 14.35 6.35 -12.25
CA GLY A 33 14.28 7.70 -12.82
C GLY A 33 13.02 7.98 -13.65
N THR A 34 12.06 7.06 -13.68
CA THR A 34 10.85 7.17 -14.51
C THR A 34 9.63 6.63 -13.77
N LEU A 35 8.45 7.11 -14.15
CA LEU A 35 7.15 6.58 -13.72
C LEU A 35 6.34 6.04 -14.90
N ASN A 36 6.90 6.07 -16.11
CA ASN A 36 6.27 5.47 -17.26
C ASN A 36 6.30 3.94 -17.11
N LEU A 37 5.11 3.32 -17.10
CA LEU A 37 4.99 1.87 -16.86
C LEU A 37 5.63 1.01 -17.97
N ALA A 38 5.65 1.50 -19.21
CA ALA A 38 6.30 0.79 -20.32
C ALA A 38 7.84 0.88 -20.25
N GLU A 39 8.37 1.99 -19.72
CA GLU A 39 9.81 2.15 -19.52
C GLU A 39 10.28 1.42 -18.25
N LEU A 40 9.45 1.38 -17.22
CA LEU A 40 9.68 0.65 -15.98
C LEU A 40 9.92 -0.83 -16.21
N SER A 41 9.17 -1.49 -17.11
CA SER A 41 9.35 -2.92 -17.38
C SER A 41 10.72 -3.26 -17.95
N VAL A 42 11.39 -2.29 -18.59
CA VAL A 42 12.75 -2.47 -19.12
C VAL A 42 13.79 -2.07 -18.08
N ARG A 43 13.63 -0.90 -17.42
CA ARG A 43 14.63 -0.39 -16.47
C ARG A 43 14.70 -1.15 -15.15
N LEU A 44 13.64 -1.87 -14.78
CA LEU A 44 13.70 -2.72 -13.60
C LEU A 44 14.75 -3.81 -13.72
N ASP A 45 15.10 -4.25 -14.94
CA ASP A 45 16.11 -5.29 -15.16
C ASP A 45 17.52 -4.85 -14.77
N ASP A 46 17.80 -3.54 -14.84
CA ASP A 46 19.08 -2.93 -14.43
C ASP A 46 19.15 -2.70 -12.91
N VAL A 47 18.04 -2.82 -12.19
CA VAL A 47 17.98 -2.67 -10.73
C VAL A 47 18.36 -4.01 -10.07
N SER A 48 19.23 -3.94 -9.05
CA SER A 48 19.64 -5.12 -8.30
C SER A 48 18.44 -5.89 -7.73
N ASP A 49 18.52 -7.23 -7.75
CA ASP A 49 17.41 -8.11 -7.35
C ASP A 49 16.89 -7.82 -5.94
N GLY A 50 17.78 -7.51 -5.00
CA GLY A 50 17.41 -7.15 -3.63
C GLY A 50 16.57 -5.87 -3.57
N THR A 51 16.96 -4.84 -4.33
CA THR A 51 16.23 -3.57 -4.40
C THR A 51 14.88 -3.77 -5.09
N ARG A 52 14.86 -4.50 -6.21
CA ARG A 52 13.64 -4.84 -6.95
C ARG A 52 12.63 -5.57 -6.07
N THR A 53 13.10 -6.55 -5.30
CA THR A 53 12.28 -7.30 -4.33
C THR A 53 11.71 -6.40 -3.25
N ALA A 54 12.53 -5.49 -2.70
CA ALA A 54 12.08 -4.52 -1.70
C ALA A 54 11.00 -3.56 -2.25
N LEU A 55 11.16 -3.06 -3.48
CA LEU A 55 10.17 -2.22 -4.16
C LEU A 55 8.82 -2.95 -4.30
N PHE A 56 8.85 -4.20 -4.78
CA PHE A 56 7.64 -5.01 -4.89
C PHE A 56 7.00 -5.30 -3.53
N ALA A 57 7.80 -5.59 -2.50
CA ALA A 57 7.27 -5.82 -1.15
C ALA A 57 6.56 -4.58 -0.60
N VAL A 58 7.13 -3.38 -0.77
CA VAL A 58 6.51 -2.12 -0.31
C VAL A 58 5.19 -1.87 -1.03
N LEU A 59 5.15 -2.02 -2.35
CA LEU A 59 3.92 -1.85 -3.13
C LEU A 59 2.88 -2.91 -2.77
N LEU A 60 3.29 -4.17 -2.59
CA LEU A 60 2.41 -5.26 -2.19
C LEU A 60 1.79 -4.99 -0.81
N VAL A 61 2.56 -4.50 0.16
CA VAL A 61 2.04 -4.09 1.47
C VAL A 61 1.04 -2.95 1.33
N ALA A 62 1.36 -1.92 0.54
CA ALA A 62 0.48 -0.77 0.33
C ALA A 62 -0.88 -1.20 -0.23
N PHE A 63 -0.88 -2.05 -1.25
CA PHE A 63 -2.09 -2.62 -1.85
C PHE A 63 -2.80 -3.61 -0.93
N GLY A 64 -2.06 -4.43 -0.17
CA GLY A 64 -2.59 -5.39 0.78
C GLY A 64 -3.39 -4.72 1.91
N ILE A 65 -2.91 -3.57 2.41
CA ILE A 65 -3.66 -2.76 3.38
C ILE A 65 -4.96 -2.26 2.76
N LYS A 66 -4.89 -1.73 1.52
CA LYS A 66 -6.05 -1.15 0.82
C LYS A 66 -7.11 -2.20 0.46
N ALA A 67 -6.67 -3.41 0.11
CA ALA A 67 -7.52 -4.55 -0.25
C ALA A 67 -7.98 -5.38 0.97
N ALA A 68 -7.59 -4.99 2.20
CA ALA A 68 -7.89 -5.74 3.42
C ALA A 68 -7.50 -7.24 3.32
N VAL A 69 -6.32 -7.52 2.77
CA VAL A 69 -5.79 -8.89 2.65
C VAL A 69 -5.29 -9.36 4.01
N PHE A 70 -5.54 -10.62 4.41
CA PHE A 70 -5.01 -11.20 5.65
C PHE A 70 -3.47 -11.07 5.70
N PRO A 71 -2.85 -10.58 6.80
CA PRO A 71 -3.40 -10.22 8.12
C PRO A 71 -3.81 -8.73 8.29
N LEU A 72 -3.77 -7.94 7.22
CA LEU A 72 -3.99 -6.48 7.20
C LEU A 72 -5.47 -6.08 7.16
N SER A 73 -6.39 -7.05 7.33
CA SER A 73 -7.84 -6.84 7.35
C SER A 73 -8.39 -6.36 8.69
N ALA A 74 -7.56 -6.21 9.72
CA ALA A 74 -7.98 -5.95 11.11
C ALA A 74 -8.82 -4.67 11.32
N TRP A 75 -8.82 -3.74 10.36
CA TRP A 75 -9.64 -2.53 10.38
C TRP A 75 -11.07 -2.74 9.85
N LEU A 76 -11.30 -3.84 9.11
CA LEU A 76 -12.59 -4.19 8.53
C LEU A 76 -13.62 -4.66 9.59
N PRO A 77 -13.28 -5.53 10.57
CA PRO A 77 -14.22 -6.00 11.59
C PRO A 77 -14.78 -4.88 12.47
N ASP A 78 -13.98 -3.89 12.84
CA ASP A 78 -14.43 -2.71 13.63
C ASP A 78 -15.39 -1.79 12.85
N SER A 79 -15.46 -1.94 11.52
CA SER A 79 -16.35 -1.16 10.65
C SER A 79 -17.70 -1.83 10.39
N TYR A 80 -17.87 -3.10 10.77
CA TYR A 80 -19.16 -3.78 10.80
C TYR A 80 -19.68 -3.83 12.25
N PRO A 81 -20.65 -2.97 12.63
CA PRO A 81 -21.56 -3.41 13.67
C PRO A 81 -22.18 -4.70 13.16
N THR A 82 -22.16 -5.77 13.96
CA THR A 82 -22.94 -7.00 13.71
C THR A 82 -24.24 -6.63 13.00
N ALA A 83 -24.30 -6.97 11.71
CA ALA A 83 -25.49 -6.75 10.91
C ALA A 83 -26.65 -7.48 11.60
N PRO A 84 -27.85 -6.89 11.68
CA PRO A 84 -29.03 -7.65 12.05
C PRO A 84 -29.30 -8.77 11.04
#